data_AF-A0A1W2AJY0-F1
#
_entry.id   AF-A0A1W2AJY0-F1
#
_cell.length_a   1.000
_cell.length_b   1.000
_cell.length_c   1.000
_cell.angle_alpha   90.00
_cell.angle_beta   90.00
_cell.angle_gamma   90.00
#
_symmetry.space_group_name_H-M   'P 1'
#
loop_
_entity.id
_entity.type
_entity.pdbx_description
1 polymer ?
#
loop_
_entity_poly.entity_id
_entity_poly.type
_entity_poly.pdbx_seq_one_letter_code
_entity_poly.pdbx_strand_id
1 'polypeptide(L)'
;MMRIIYFINLIMISASMSYAQKSPFVIKEVVDTLAEKKSPGDFINSNYVFFEDDEYIATKTCSGEWGGTVKFKNKKSGIEYACSSSCPVMVNKMSGKYIVTSTLAHLRGSSRIIEIDNPQSMSVFKLSKPRKKHGVIIKYVGDDESKSMQGTRSLIDTIGVLTLASFPYQGELFHVVTDFHTTFLAKISDGKFVNVDTISEKSIWTYNPQVIRTTDNKYIIFFDNKETNGYIEILDNTIVLMRYK
;
A
#
# COMPACT_ATOMS: atom_id res chain seq x y z
N MET A 1 32.90 39.47 -29.00
CA MET A 1 31.49 39.45 -28.54
C MET A 1 30.92 38.04 -28.39
N MET A 2 31.13 37.11 -29.33
CA MET A 2 30.55 35.76 -29.29
C MET A 2 30.97 34.87 -28.10
N ARG A 3 32.19 35.04 -27.56
CA ARG A 3 32.69 34.23 -26.42
C ARG A 3 32.05 34.56 -25.07
N ILE A 4 31.47 35.75 -24.90
CA ILE A 4 30.83 36.18 -23.63
C ILE A 4 29.41 35.57 -23.53
N ILE A 5 28.74 35.36 -24.66
CA ILE A 5 27.38 34.79 -24.72
C ILE A 5 27.37 33.30 -24.33
N TYR A 6 28.41 32.54 -24.68
CA TYR A 6 28.54 31.14 -24.27
C TYR A 6 28.79 30.97 -22.77
N PHE A 7 29.52 31.91 -22.15
CA PHE A 7 29.80 31.88 -20.71
C PHE A 7 28.55 32.19 -19.87
N ILE A 8 27.70 33.10 -20.33
CA ILE A 8 26.43 33.44 -19.66
C ILE A 8 25.41 32.30 -19.76
N ASN A 9 25.35 31.58 -20.90
CA ASN A 9 24.49 30.40 -21.04
C ASN A 9 24.95 29.23 -20.16
N LEU A 10 26.26 29.04 -19.97
CA LEU A 10 26.78 27.98 -19.09
C LEU A 10 26.44 28.24 -17.61
N ILE A 11 26.40 29.50 -17.18
CA ILE A 11 26.02 29.89 -15.81
C ILE A 11 24.51 29.76 -15.57
N MET A 12 23.67 30.02 -16.58
CA MET A 12 22.22 29.79 -16.48
C MET A 12 21.84 28.30 -16.44
N ILE A 13 22.62 27.44 -17.10
CA ILE A 13 22.45 25.97 -17.06
C ILE A 13 22.95 25.40 -15.72
N SER A 14 24.01 25.95 -15.13
CA SER A 14 24.47 25.50 -13.81
C SER A 14 23.62 26.06 -12.66
N ALA A 15 23.03 27.25 -12.79
CA ALA A 15 22.10 27.81 -11.80
C ALA A 15 20.72 27.11 -11.78
N SER A 16 20.39 26.32 -12.79
CA SER A 16 19.16 25.52 -12.85
C SER A 16 19.34 24.08 -12.36
N MET A 17 20.55 23.65 -12.00
CA MET A 17 20.83 22.29 -11.51
C MET A 17 21.07 22.19 -9.99
N SER A 18 20.63 23.16 -9.20
CA SER A 18 20.84 23.14 -7.74
C SER A 18 19.62 23.53 -6.90
N TYR A 19 18.41 23.36 -7.45
CA TYR A 19 17.29 23.04 -6.57
C TYR A 19 17.35 21.55 -6.30
N ALA A 20 18.09 21.15 -5.25
CA ALA A 20 17.73 19.93 -4.55
C ALA A 20 16.24 20.07 -4.24
N GLN A 21 15.40 19.32 -4.94
CA GLN A 21 13.95 19.42 -4.83
C GLN A 21 13.62 18.98 -3.41
N LYS A 22 13.48 19.96 -2.51
CA LYS A 22 13.12 19.70 -1.12
C LYS A 22 11.82 18.92 -1.18
N SER A 23 11.85 17.69 -0.67
CA SER A 23 10.70 16.80 -0.66
C SER A 23 9.48 17.57 -0.16
N PRO A 24 8.30 17.45 -0.83
CA PRO A 24 7.10 18.14 -0.38
C PRO A 24 6.61 17.62 0.98
N PHE A 25 7.20 16.53 1.48
CA PHE A 25 6.87 15.91 2.75
C PHE A 25 7.78 16.37 3.88
N VAL A 26 7.17 16.49 5.06
CA VAL A 26 7.87 16.72 6.32
C VAL A 26 7.94 15.37 7.04
N ILE A 27 9.11 14.76 7.01
CA ILE A 27 9.38 13.49 7.69
C ILE A 27 10.01 13.79 9.05
N LYS A 28 9.43 13.24 10.12
CA LYS A 28 9.92 13.39 11.50
C LYS A 28 10.06 12.02 12.13
N GLU A 29 11.13 11.83 12.90
CA GLU A 29 11.29 10.66 13.75
C GLU A 29 11.13 11.06 15.22
N VAL A 30 10.39 10.24 15.96
CA VAL A 30 10.20 10.38 17.40
C VAL A 30 10.50 9.03 18.04
N VAL A 31 11.44 9.03 18.97
CA VAL A 31 11.79 7.86 19.76
C VAL A 31 11.18 8.03 21.13
N ASP A 32 10.21 7.18 21.44
CA ASP A 32 9.49 7.22 22.71
C ASP A 32 9.99 6.12 23.64
N THR A 33 10.58 6.54 24.76
CA THR A 33 11.10 5.64 25.80
C THR A 33 10.15 5.49 26.99
N LEU A 34 9.06 6.25 27.03
CA LEU A 34 8.19 6.35 28.22
C LEU A 34 6.71 6.12 27.93
N ALA A 35 6.27 6.22 26.66
CA ALA A 35 4.88 5.97 26.32
C ALA A 35 4.53 4.49 26.31
N GLU A 36 3.28 4.23 26.69
CA GLU A 36 2.65 2.94 26.51
C GLU A 36 2.60 2.57 25.02
N LYS A 37 3.05 1.35 24.70
CA LYS A 37 3.06 0.81 23.33
C LYS A 37 1.63 0.77 22.80
N LYS A 38 1.34 1.59 21.79
CA LYS A 38 0.07 1.55 21.07
C LYS A 38 -0.07 0.26 20.28
N SER A 39 -1.32 -0.14 20.09
CA SER A 39 -1.79 -1.28 19.34
C SER A 39 -2.77 -0.83 18.26
N PRO A 40 -3.07 -1.67 17.26
CA PRO A 40 -4.13 -1.39 16.28
C PRO A 40 -5.47 -1.00 16.92
N GLY A 41 -5.82 -1.58 18.07
CA GLY A 41 -7.08 -1.31 18.78
C GLY A 41 -7.20 0.13 19.29
N ASP A 42 -6.10 0.84 19.49
CA ASP A 42 -6.10 2.24 19.92
C ASP A 42 -6.55 3.21 18.80
N PHE A 43 -6.51 2.75 17.55
CA PHE A 43 -6.83 3.55 16.36
C PHE A 43 -8.05 3.02 15.59
N ILE A 44 -8.40 1.74 15.79
CA ILE A 44 -9.54 1.08 15.15
C ILE A 44 -10.80 1.39 15.95
N ASN A 45 -11.80 1.98 15.29
CA ASN A 45 -13.15 2.07 15.85
C ASN A 45 -13.98 0.80 15.57
N SER A 46 -15.11 0.65 16.26
CA SER A 46 -16.00 -0.53 16.14
C SER A 46 -16.59 -0.72 14.74
N ASN A 47 -16.55 0.31 13.89
CA ASN A 47 -17.12 0.33 12.54
C ASN A 47 -16.02 0.26 11.46
N TYR A 48 -14.85 -0.31 11.77
CA TYR A 48 -13.77 -0.42 10.81
C TYR A 48 -14.17 -1.28 9.60
N VAL A 49 -14.15 -0.65 8.43
CA VAL A 49 -14.36 -1.28 7.13
C VAL A 49 -13.04 -1.20 6.36
N PHE A 50 -12.71 -2.25 5.61
CA PHE A 50 -11.47 -2.28 4.84
C PHE A 50 -11.40 -1.15 3.79
N PHE A 51 -12.49 -0.92 3.08
CA PHE A 51 -12.73 0.28 2.28
C PHE A 51 -14.23 0.39 1.96
N GLU A 52 -14.74 1.61 1.89
CA GLU A 52 -16.13 1.89 1.53
C GLU A 52 -16.22 3.25 0.82
N ASP A 53 -17.06 3.31 -0.21
CA ASP A 53 -17.49 4.55 -0.85
C ASP A 53 -18.99 4.51 -1.14
N ASP A 54 -19.53 5.46 -1.88
CA ASP A 54 -20.97 5.56 -2.16
C ASP A 54 -21.55 4.34 -2.90
N GLU A 55 -20.75 3.61 -3.67
CA GLU A 55 -21.21 2.54 -4.55
C GLU A 55 -20.84 1.14 -4.06
N TYR A 56 -19.72 1.01 -3.36
CA TYR A 56 -19.12 -0.27 -3.00
C TYR A 56 -18.67 -0.35 -1.54
N ILE A 57 -18.78 -1.56 -0.99
CA ILE A 57 -18.07 -1.97 0.21
C ILE A 57 -17.03 -3.00 -0.22
N ALA A 58 -15.76 -2.74 0.10
CA ALA A 58 -14.68 -3.66 -0.18
C ALA A 58 -14.33 -4.50 1.06
N THR A 59 -14.10 -5.78 0.84
CA THR A 59 -13.59 -6.72 1.84
C THR A 59 -12.40 -7.47 1.28
N LYS A 60 -11.63 -8.12 2.16
CA LYS A 60 -10.43 -8.84 1.76
C LYS A 60 -10.26 -10.18 2.46
N THR A 61 -9.46 -11.04 1.85
CA THR A 61 -8.89 -12.24 2.47
C THR A 61 -7.38 -12.27 2.25
N CYS A 62 -6.66 -12.97 3.13
CA CYS A 62 -5.23 -13.19 3.03
C CYS A 62 -4.96 -14.61 3.52
N SER A 63 -4.41 -15.42 2.62
CA SER A 63 -4.01 -16.80 2.86
C SER A 63 -2.49 -16.96 2.70
N GLY A 64 -1.75 -15.86 2.86
CA GLY A 64 -0.31 -15.81 2.63
C GLY A 64 0.04 -16.15 1.18
N GLU A 65 1.00 -17.05 1.00
CA GLU A 65 1.41 -17.55 -0.32
C GLU A 65 0.31 -18.34 -1.04
N TRP A 66 -0.70 -18.82 -0.32
CA TRP A 66 -1.78 -19.63 -0.88
C TRP A 66 -2.92 -18.80 -1.49
N GLY A 67 -2.87 -17.49 -1.28
CA GLY A 67 -3.69 -16.54 -2.01
C GLY A 67 -4.13 -15.34 -1.19
N GLY A 68 -5.07 -14.64 -1.80
CA GLY A 68 -5.80 -13.55 -1.21
C GLY A 68 -6.79 -13.03 -2.24
N THR A 69 -7.75 -12.27 -1.77
CA THR A 69 -8.79 -11.69 -2.63
C THR A 69 -9.15 -10.33 -2.10
N VAL A 70 -9.42 -9.42 -3.02
CA VAL A 70 -10.22 -8.24 -2.73
C VAL A 70 -11.58 -8.42 -3.40
N LYS A 71 -12.65 -8.16 -2.64
CA LYS A 71 -14.03 -8.27 -3.10
C LYS A 71 -14.69 -6.92 -2.98
N PHE A 72 -15.36 -6.48 -4.02
CA PHE A 72 -16.16 -5.26 -4.08
C PHE A 72 -17.62 -5.64 -4.18
N LYS A 73 -18.38 -5.39 -3.11
CA LYS A 73 -19.83 -5.59 -3.07
C LYS A 73 -20.52 -4.31 -3.51
N ASN A 74 -21.25 -4.37 -4.63
CA ASN A 74 -22.08 -3.24 -5.05
C ASN A 74 -23.23 -3.06 -4.05
N LYS A 75 -23.38 -1.86 -3.49
CA LYS A 75 -24.39 -1.56 -2.45
C LYS A 75 -25.82 -1.63 -2.97
N LYS A 76 -26.04 -1.32 -4.25
CA LYS A 76 -27.36 -1.30 -4.88
C LYS A 76 -27.83 -2.70 -5.31
N SER A 77 -26.97 -3.47 -5.97
CA SER A 77 -27.34 -4.80 -6.48
C SER A 77 -27.03 -5.94 -5.52
N GLY A 78 -26.16 -5.71 -4.54
CA GLY A 78 -25.65 -6.73 -3.62
C GLY A 78 -24.64 -7.70 -4.24
N ILE A 79 -24.32 -7.57 -5.52
CA ILE A 79 -23.39 -8.47 -6.23
C ILE A 79 -21.95 -8.19 -5.77
N GLU A 80 -21.22 -9.25 -5.44
CA GLU A 80 -19.79 -9.20 -5.14
C GLU A 80 -18.98 -9.52 -6.40
N TYR A 81 -18.03 -8.64 -6.71
CA TYR A 81 -17.04 -8.81 -7.77
C TYR A 81 -15.66 -8.95 -7.14
N ALA A 82 -14.82 -9.84 -7.66
CA ALA A 82 -13.57 -10.18 -6.97
C ALA A 82 -12.42 -10.49 -7.92
N CYS A 83 -11.23 -10.08 -7.52
CA CYS A 83 -9.98 -10.42 -8.18
C CYS A 83 -8.96 -10.96 -7.18
N SER A 84 -7.95 -11.67 -7.71
CA SER A 84 -6.85 -12.20 -6.92
C SER A 84 -5.97 -11.05 -6.44
N SER A 85 -5.65 -11.06 -5.15
CA SER A 85 -4.90 -10.00 -4.50
C SER A 85 -4.29 -10.55 -3.21
N SER A 86 -3.03 -10.99 -3.26
CA SER A 86 -2.39 -11.69 -2.13
C SER A 86 -2.15 -10.74 -0.96
N CYS A 87 -2.92 -10.90 0.12
CA CYS A 87 -2.85 -10.07 1.31
C CYS A 87 -2.99 -8.56 1.02
N PRO A 88 -4.20 -8.12 0.60
CA PRO A 88 -4.47 -6.71 0.36
C PRO A 88 -4.34 -5.94 1.69
N VAL A 89 -3.72 -4.77 1.65
CA VAL A 89 -3.54 -3.92 2.84
C VAL A 89 -4.30 -2.61 2.76
N MET A 90 -4.62 -2.15 1.54
CA MET A 90 -5.31 -0.90 1.34
C MET A 90 -6.00 -0.83 -0.03
N VAL A 91 -7.09 -0.08 -0.09
CA VAL A 91 -7.74 0.38 -1.33
C VAL A 91 -7.80 1.90 -1.29
N ASN A 92 -7.38 2.55 -2.36
CA ASN A 92 -7.59 3.99 -2.59
C ASN A 92 -8.49 4.18 -3.81
N LYS A 93 -9.34 5.21 -3.79
CA LYS A 93 -10.09 5.64 -4.97
C LYS A 93 -9.51 6.95 -5.48
N MET A 94 -9.08 6.98 -6.73
CA MET A 94 -8.48 8.15 -7.37
C MET A 94 -8.95 8.26 -8.81
N SER A 95 -9.41 9.45 -9.20
CA SER A 95 -9.89 9.73 -10.57
C SER A 95 -10.92 8.70 -11.06
N GLY A 96 -11.82 8.26 -10.16
CA GLY A 96 -12.87 7.27 -10.44
C GLY A 96 -12.41 5.80 -10.42
N LYS A 97 -11.11 5.53 -10.30
CA LYS A 97 -10.54 4.18 -10.31
C LYS A 97 -10.16 3.72 -8.91
N TYR A 98 -10.12 2.40 -8.70
CA TYR A 98 -9.69 1.80 -7.45
C TYR A 98 -8.27 1.27 -7.58
N ILE A 99 -7.39 1.66 -6.66
CA ILE A 99 -6.01 1.17 -6.58
C ILE A 99 -5.90 0.28 -5.35
N VAL A 100 -5.61 -1.00 -5.56
CA VAL A 100 -5.48 -1.99 -4.49
C VAL A 100 -4.00 -2.27 -4.26
N THR A 101 -3.53 -2.06 -3.04
CA THR A 101 -2.16 -2.37 -2.61
C THR A 101 -2.16 -3.68 -1.84
N SER A 102 -1.31 -4.60 -2.26
CA SER A 102 -1.10 -5.91 -1.65
C SER A 102 0.36 -6.08 -1.28
N THR A 103 0.62 -6.68 -0.13
CA THR A 103 1.98 -6.93 0.34
C THR A 103 2.04 -8.26 1.10
N LEU A 104 3.11 -9.01 0.86
CA LEU A 104 3.35 -10.30 1.48
C LEU A 104 4.78 -10.33 2.01
N ALA A 105 4.93 -10.21 3.32
CA ALA A 105 6.21 -10.28 4.02
C ALA A 105 6.69 -11.73 4.24
N HIS A 106 6.73 -12.54 3.18
CA HIS A 106 7.23 -13.91 3.22
C HIS A 106 8.42 -14.09 2.27
N LEU A 107 9.39 -14.95 2.65
CA LEU A 107 10.67 -15.12 1.98
C LEU A 107 11.38 -13.77 1.72
N ARG A 108 11.45 -13.34 0.45
CA ARG A 108 12.07 -12.09 0.03
C ARG A 108 11.11 -10.90 0.05
N GLY A 109 9.87 -11.09 0.48
CA GLY A 109 8.83 -10.10 0.37
C GLY A 109 8.35 -9.90 -1.07
N SER A 110 7.08 -9.57 -1.23
CA SER A 110 6.55 -9.13 -2.50
C SER A 110 5.47 -8.08 -2.32
N SER A 111 5.31 -7.26 -3.36
CA SER A 111 4.24 -6.27 -3.45
C SER A 111 3.58 -6.37 -4.80
N ARG A 112 2.27 -6.15 -4.80
CA ARG A 112 1.49 -5.95 -6.03
C ARG A 112 0.55 -4.78 -5.86
N ILE A 113 0.53 -3.91 -6.85
CA ILE A 113 -0.43 -2.80 -6.92
C ILE A 113 -1.19 -2.96 -8.21
N ILE A 114 -2.52 -3.05 -8.10
CA ILE A 114 -3.42 -3.16 -9.24
C ILE A 114 -4.37 -1.98 -9.30
N GLU A 115 -4.74 -1.60 -10.51
CA GLU A 115 -5.80 -0.66 -10.82
C GLU A 115 -7.05 -1.42 -11.29
N ILE A 116 -8.21 -0.95 -10.87
CA ILE A 116 -9.52 -1.45 -11.26
C ILE A 116 -10.34 -0.24 -11.69
N ASP A 117 -10.67 -0.16 -12.99
CA ASP A 117 -11.45 0.95 -13.54
C ASP A 117 -12.91 0.90 -13.05
N ASN A 118 -13.52 -0.30 -13.10
CA ASN A 118 -14.88 -0.54 -12.64
C ASN A 118 -14.96 -1.96 -12.04
N PRO A 119 -15.35 -2.12 -10.75
CA PRO A 119 -15.49 -3.42 -10.13
C PRO A 119 -16.43 -4.39 -10.89
N GLN A 120 -17.44 -3.89 -11.62
CA GLN A 120 -18.34 -4.75 -12.42
C GLN A 120 -17.65 -5.43 -13.61
N SER A 121 -16.49 -4.92 -14.02
CA SER A 121 -15.68 -5.56 -15.08
C SER A 121 -14.90 -6.77 -14.56
N MET A 122 -14.81 -6.94 -13.24
CA MET A 122 -14.19 -8.12 -12.63
C MET A 122 -15.14 -9.32 -12.62
N SER A 123 -14.59 -10.50 -12.33
CA SER A 123 -15.40 -11.71 -12.21
C SER A 123 -16.33 -11.63 -10.99
N VAL A 124 -17.59 -12.05 -11.16
CA VAL A 124 -18.52 -12.22 -10.05
C VAL A 124 -17.96 -13.27 -9.09
N PHE A 125 -17.89 -12.92 -7.80
CA PHE A 125 -17.37 -13.80 -6.77
C PHE A 125 -18.29 -15.01 -6.59
N LYS A 126 -17.67 -16.19 -6.58
CA LYS A 126 -18.35 -17.47 -6.32
C LYS A 126 -17.44 -18.31 -5.45
N LEU A 127 -18.00 -18.87 -4.38
CA LEU A 127 -17.30 -19.86 -3.58
C LEU A 127 -16.97 -21.08 -4.45
N SER A 128 -15.77 -21.62 -4.26
CA SER A 128 -15.38 -22.85 -4.94
C SER A 128 -16.23 -24.02 -4.46
N LYS A 129 -16.49 -24.96 -5.37
CA LYS A 129 -17.13 -26.21 -4.99
C LYS A 129 -16.12 -27.03 -4.16
N PRO A 130 -16.53 -27.61 -3.02
CA PRO A 130 -15.66 -28.47 -2.23
C PRO A 130 -15.15 -29.64 -3.07
N ARG A 131 -13.87 -30.01 -2.88
CA ARG A 131 -13.26 -31.17 -3.55
C ARG A 131 -13.67 -32.43 -2.79
N LYS A 132 -13.89 -33.54 -3.50
CA LYS A 132 -14.08 -34.87 -2.88
C LYS A 132 -12.86 -35.73 -3.16
N LYS A 133 -12.23 -36.28 -2.12
CA LYS A 133 -11.14 -37.25 -2.23
C LYS A 133 -11.42 -38.42 -1.28
N HIS A 134 -11.51 -39.63 -1.84
CA HIS A 134 -11.86 -40.85 -1.08
C HIS A 134 -13.13 -40.71 -0.21
N GLY A 135 -14.17 -40.06 -0.74
CA GLY A 135 -15.43 -39.85 -0.01
C GLY A 135 -15.41 -38.71 1.01
N VAL A 136 -14.25 -38.11 1.30
CA VAL A 136 -14.10 -36.98 2.23
C VAL A 136 -14.17 -35.65 1.47
N ILE A 137 -14.92 -34.70 2.02
CA ILE A 137 -14.94 -33.31 1.55
C ILE A 137 -13.68 -32.62 2.07
N ILE A 138 -12.85 -32.12 1.15
CA ILE A 138 -11.61 -31.42 1.46
C ILE A 138 -11.69 -29.99 0.92
N LYS A 139 -11.20 -29.06 1.73
CA LYS A 139 -11.05 -27.65 1.39
C LYS A 139 -9.69 -27.17 1.87
N TYR A 140 -8.90 -26.63 0.95
CA TYR A 140 -7.58 -26.10 1.26
C TYR A 140 -7.65 -24.60 1.57
N VAL A 141 -6.65 -24.11 2.29
CA VAL A 141 -6.46 -22.67 2.52
C VAL A 141 -6.38 -21.96 1.16
N GLY A 142 -7.16 -20.90 1.00
CA GLY A 142 -7.25 -20.14 -0.25
C GLY A 142 -8.14 -20.73 -1.34
N ASP A 143 -8.83 -21.86 -1.12
CA ASP A 143 -9.79 -22.42 -2.10
C ASP A 143 -11.00 -21.49 -2.32
N ASP A 144 -11.41 -20.69 -1.33
CA ASP A 144 -12.52 -19.72 -1.42
C ASP A 144 -12.11 -18.35 -1.99
N GLU A 145 -10.87 -18.22 -2.43
CA GLU A 145 -10.32 -16.96 -2.91
C GLU A 145 -10.38 -16.90 -4.44
N SER A 146 -10.68 -15.71 -4.96
CA SER A 146 -10.61 -15.45 -6.39
C SER A 146 -9.19 -15.67 -6.90
N LYS A 147 -9.10 -16.39 -8.02
CA LYS A 147 -7.87 -16.55 -8.82
C LYS A 147 -7.94 -15.73 -10.12
N SER A 148 -9.01 -14.99 -10.33
CA SER A 148 -9.22 -14.17 -11.53
C SER A 148 -8.48 -12.84 -11.43
N MET A 149 -7.88 -12.39 -12.53
CA MET A 149 -7.36 -11.03 -12.70
C MET A 149 -8.20 -10.22 -13.70
N GLN A 150 -9.37 -10.72 -14.10
CA GLN A 150 -10.26 -10.02 -15.02
C GLN A 150 -10.65 -8.65 -14.47
N GLY A 151 -10.67 -7.63 -15.33
CA GLY A 151 -11.05 -6.26 -14.95
C GLY A 151 -9.97 -5.53 -14.14
N THR A 152 -8.75 -6.05 -14.08
CA THR A 152 -7.63 -5.43 -13.36
C THR A 152 -6.47 -5.11 -14.30
N ARG A 153 -5.67 -4.11 -13.93
CA ARG A 153 -4.42 -3.73 -14.59
C ARG A 153 -3.31 -3.68 -13.56
N SER A 154 -2.20 -4.38 -13.80
CA SER A 154 -1.04 -4.32 -12.91
C SER A 154 -0.31 -2.98 -13.08
N LEU A 155 -0.03 -2.30 -11.96
CA LEU A 155 0.83 -1.11 -11.90
C LEU A 155 2.23 -1.47 -11.41
N ILE A 156 2.31 -2.39 -10.45
CA ILE A 156 3.54 -2.90 -9.83
C ILE A 156 3.35 -4.38 -9.55
N ASP A 157 4.37 -5.18 -9.84
CA ASP A 157 4.50 -6.57 -9.40
C ASP A 157 5.98 -6.85 -9.11
N THR A 158 6.36 -6.87 -7.84
CA THR A 158 7.77 -6.87 -7.41
C THR A 158 8.04 -7.90 -6.32
N ILE A 159 9.27 -8.42 -6.35
CA ILE A 159 9.86 -9.25 -5.29
C ILE A 159 11.02 -8.45 -4.68
N GLY A 160 11.25 -8.58 -3.37
CA GLY A 160 12.32 -7.85 -2.68
C GLY A 160 11.90 -6.50 -2.12
N VAL A 161 10.66 -6.06 -2.38
CA VAL A 161 10.14 -4.77 -1.92
C VAL A 161 8.75 -4.97 -1.31
N LEU A 162 8.54 -4.43 -0.10
CA LEU A 162 7.24 -4.39 0.56
C LEU A 162 6.65 -2.97 0.48
N THR A 163 5.40 -2.86 0.05
CA THR A 163 4.61 -1.65 0.12
C THR A 163 3.80 -1.70 1.40
N LEU A 164 4.18 -0.89 2.39
CA LEU A 164 3.55 -0.87 3.71
C LEU A 164 2.22 -0.11 3.68
N ALA A 165 2.16 0.96 2.89
CA ALA A 165 0.95 1.74 2.67
C ALA A 165 1.01 2.49 1.35
N SER A 166 -0.17 2.89 0.88
CA SER A 166 -0.33 3.80 -0.26
C SER A 166 -1.34 4.86 0.13
N PHE A 167 -1.07 6.14 -0.11
CA PHE A 167 -1.96 7.22 0.29
C PHE A 167 -1.98 8.34 -0.76
N PRO A 168 -3.14 8.97 -1.00
CA PRO A 168 -3.26 10.08 -1.94
C PRO A 168 -2.79 11.38 -1.29
N TYR A 169 -2.07 12.21 -2.03
CA TYR A 169 -1.74 13.58 -1.65
C TYR A 169 -1.65 14.45 -2.90
N GLN A 170 -2.35 15.61 -2.90
CA GLN A 170 -2.38 16.57 -4.01
C GLN A 170 -2.65 15.94 -5.41
N GLY A 171 -3.54 14.94 -5.48
CA GLY A 171 -3.92 14.28 -6.73
C GLY A 171 -2.95 13.20 -7.22
N GLU A 172 -1.87 12.95 -6.48
CA GLU A 172 -0.91 11.88 -6.75
C GLU A 172 -0.99 10.78 -5.69
N LEU A 173 -0.55 9.58 -6.04
CA LEU A 173 -0.47 8.46 -5.11
C LEU A 173 0.97 8.24 -4.67
N PHE A 174 1.17 8.22 -3.36
CA PHE A 174 2.45 7.97 -2.72
C PHE A 174 2.43 6.64 -2.00
N HIS A 175 3.61 6.06 -1.83
CA HIS A 175 3.80 4.72 -1.28
C HIS A 175 4.90 4.75 -0.22
N VAL A 176 4.62 4.18 0.95
CA VAL A 176 5.67 3.82 1.91
C VAL A 176 6.18 2.45 1.52
N VAL A 177 7.43 2.36 1.09
CA VAL A 177 8.04 1.11 0.62
C VAL A 177 9.31 0.80 1.39
N THR A 178 9.64 -0.47 1.57
CA THR A 178 10.92 -0.91 2.13
C THR A 178 11.55 -1.98 1.23
N ASP A 179 12.85 -1.90 1.05
CA ASP A 179 13.67 -2.92 0.37
C ASP A 179 14.34 -3.89 1.35
N PHE A 180 13.82 -3.94 2.58
CA PHE A 180 14.37 -4.65 3.74
C PHE A 180 15.66 -4.06 4.32
N HIS A 181 16.19 -2.96 3.78
CA HIS A 181 17.32 -2.23 4.34
C HIS A 181 16.92 -0.81 4.72
N THR A 182 16.25 -0.12 3.81
CA THR A 182 15.84 1.28 3.92
C THR A 182 14.35 1.39 3.60
N THR A 183 13.68 2.32 4.26
CA THR A 183 12.27 2.64 4.02
C THR A 183 12.16 3.98 3.35
N PHE A 184 11.47 4.02 2.21
CA PHE A 184 11.35 5.18 1.34
C PHE A 184 9.90 5.63 1.23
N LEU A 185 9.74 6.92 0.97
CA LEU A 185 8.57 7.44 0.30
C LEU A 185 8.80 7.36 -1.20
N ALA A 186 7.87 6.78 -1.95
CA ALA A 186 7.99 6.58 -3.39
C ALA A 186 6.71 6.92 -4.14
N LYS A 187 6.84 7.14 -5.46
CA LYS A 187 5.75 7.17 -6.44
C LYS A 187 5.94 6.04 -7.44
N ILE A 188 4.89 5.72 -8.19
CA ILE A 188 5.01 4.83 -9.35
C ILE A 188 5.21 5.68 -10.61
N SER A 189 6.29 5.43 -11.35
CA SER A 189 6.50 5.93 -12.72
C SER A 189 6.96 4.77 -13.59
N ASP A 190 6.38 4.64 -14.77
CA ASP A 190 6.78 3.63 -15.77
C ASP A 190 6.84 2.20 -15.21
N GLY A 191 5.87 1.85 -14.35
CA GLY A 191 5.76 0.53 -13.72
C GLY A 191 6.84 0.23 -12.68
N LYS A 192 7.50 1.26 -12.13
CA LYS A 192 8.54 1.12 -11.10
C LYS A 192 8.33 2.12 -9.97
N PHE A 193 8.81 1.77 -8.78
CA PHE A 193 8.95 2.73 -7.70
C PHE A 193 10.07 3.72 -8.01
N VAL A 194 9.77 5.00 -7.86
CA VAL A 194 10.72 6.11 -7.92
C VAL A 194 10.73 6.78 -6.56
N ASN A 195 11.91 6.80 -5.92
CA ASN A 195 12.07 7.37 -4.60
C ASN A 195 11.82 8.88 -4.64
N VAL A 196 11.01 9.35 -3.71
CA VAL A 196 10.74 10.77 -3.44
C VAL A 196 11.59 11.24 -2.26
N ASP A 197 11.65 10.42 -1.21
CA ASP A 197 12.38 10.74 0.02
C ASP A 197 12.70 9.48 0.82
N THR A 198 13.58 9.58 1.81
CA THR A 198 13.89 8.51 2.76
C THR A 198 13.10 8.72 4.05
N ILE A 199 12.31 7.72 4.45
CA ILE A 199 11.58 7.72 5.73
C ILE A 199 12.47 7.21 6.85
N SER A 200 13.31 6.21 6.58
CA SER A 200 14.16 5.57 7.58
C SER A 200 15.31 4.83 6.93
N GLU A 201 16.53 5.03 7.42
CA GLU A 201 17.76 4.27 7.08
C GLU A 201 17.76 2.83 7.64
N LYS A 202 16.62 2.39 8.19
CA LYS A 202 16.39 1.06 8.73
C LYS A 202 15.20 0.39 8.07
N SER A 203 15.20 -0.93 8.14
CA SER A 203 14.13 -1.81 7.69
C SER A 203 12.89 -1.67 8.57
N ILE A 204 11.81 -1.11 8.00
CA ILE A 204 10.51 -1.02 8.66
C ILE A 204 9.55 -1.98 7.97
N TRP A 205 9.09 -3.02 8.67
CA TRP A 205 8.07 -3.96 8.16
C TRP A 205 7.48 -4.81 9.28
N THR A 206 6.44 -5.58 8.95
CA THR A 206 5.82 -6.57 9.84
C THR A 206 5.28 -7.75 9.02
N TYR A 207 5.15 -8.92 9.64
CA TYR A 207 4.48 -10.08 9.06
C TYR A 207 2.96 -9.91 8.93
N ASN A 208 2.37 -9.00 9.69
CA ASN A 208 0.93 -8.72 9.65
C ASN A 208 0.67 -7.26 9.23
N PRO A 209 0.94 -6.91 7.96
CA PRO A 209 0.80 -5.53 7.52
C PRO A 209 -0.67 -5.13 7.53
N GLN A 210 -0.95 -4.05 8.25
CA GLN A 210 -2.26 -3.43 8.32
C GLN A 210 -2.08 -1.92 8.23
N VAL A 211 -2.93 -1.29 7.41
CA VAL A 211 -3.04 0.16 7.37
C VAL A 211 -4.40 0.53 7.95
N ILE A 212 -4.38 1.31 9.02
CA ILE A 212 -5.60 1.81 9.66
C ILE A 212 -5.82 3.23 9.15
N ARG A 213 -6.98 3.47 8.53
CA ARG A 213 -7.42 4.82 8.21
C ARG A 213 -8.34 5.32 9.32
N THR A 214 -7.93 6.37 10.00
CA THR A 214 -8.72 6.99 11.07
C THR A 214 -9.80 7.92 10.49
N THR A 215 -10.74 8.35 11.33
CA THR A 215 -11.84 9.25 10.93
C THR A 215 -11.37 10.65 10.53
N ASP A 216 -10.22 11.09 11.03
CA ASP A 216 -9.52 12.32 10.65
C ASP A 216 -8.54 12.12 9.48
N ASN A 217 -8.72 11.05 8.69
CA ASN A 217 -7.94 10.73 7.49
C ASN A 217 -6.44 10.48 7.71
N LYS A 218 -6.02 10.13 8.92
CA LYS A 218 -4.66 9.66 9.17
C LYS A 218 -4.52 8.21 8.71
N TYR A 219 -3.32 7.88 8.26
CA TYR A 219 -2.90 6.51 7.98
C TYR A 219 -1.94 6.07 9.08
N ILE A 220 -2.30 5.00 9.79
CA ILE A 220 -1.48 4.41 10.84
C ILE A 220 -0.98 3.04 10.37
N ILE A 221 0.34 2.86 10.40
CA ILE A 221 1.02 1.69 9.84
C ILE A 221 1.95 1.13 10.90
N PHE A 222 1.54 0.02 11.50
CA PHE A 222 2.36 -0.64 12.51
C PHE A 222 3.50 -1.44 11.87
N PHE A 223 4.63 -1.44 12.55
CA PHE A 223 5.76 -2.30 12.23
C PHE A 223 6.31 -2.93 13.49
N ASP A 224 6.72 -4.19 13.37
CA ASP A 224 7.28 -4.96 14.47
C ASP A 224 8.15 -6.05 13.83
N ASN A 225 9.46 -5.87 13.92
CA ASN A 225 10.46 -6.81 13.45
C ASN A 225 11.64 -6.87 14.44
N LYS A 226 12.64 -7.70 14.14
CA LYS A 226 13.79 -7.91 15.03
C LYS A 226 14.64 -6.65 15.26
N GLU A 227 14.62 -5.69 14.34
CA GLU A 227 15.45 -4.49 14.39
C GLU A 227 14.73 -3.32 15.08
N THR A 228 13.41 -3.23 14.93
CA THR A 228 12.62 -2.09 15.40
C THR A 228 11.14 -2.42 15.48
N ASN A 229 10.44 -1.70 16.37
CA ASN A 229 8.98 -1.73 16.44
C ASN A 229 8.44 -0.31 16.69
N GLY A 230 7.18 -0.09 16.31
CA GLY A 230 6.61 1.24 16.27
C GLY A 230 5.44 1.37 15.30
N TYR A 231 5.14 2.60 14.90
CA TYR A 231 4.18 2.89 13.85
C TYR A 231 4.55 4.14 13.07
N ILE A 232 4.06 4.23 11.84
CA ILE A 232 4.11 5.44 11.03
C ILE A 232 2.72 6.08 11.07
N GLU A 233 2.65 7.36 11.36
CA GLU A 233 1.47 8.21 11.18
C GLU A 233 1.66 9.10 9.95
N ILE A 234 0.69 9.09 9.04
CA ILE A 234 0.68 9.96 7.86
C ILE A 234 -0.57 10.81 7.90
N LEU A 235 -0.39 12.13 7.85
CA LEU A 235 -1.45 13.12 7.70
C LEU A 235 -0.98 14.17 6.71
N ASP A 236 -1.72 14.32 5.61
CA ASP A 236 -1.37 15.21 4.51
C ASP A 236 0.07 14.99 4.01
N ASN A 237 0.95 15.98 4.17
CA ASN A 237 2.36 15.88 3.83
C ASN A 237 3.28 15.59 5.02
N THR A 238 2.73 15.32 6.20
CA THR A 238 3.53 15.01 7.38
C THR A 238 3.57 13.51 7.59
N ILE A 239 4.78 12.96 7.71
CA ILE A 239 5.03 11.56 8.03
C ILE A 239 5.78 11.53 9.35
N VAL A 240 5.17 10.95 10.39
CA VAL A 240 5.79 10.78 11.71
C VAL A 240 6.12 9.32 11.90
N LEU A 241 7.40 9.02 12.04
CA LEU A 241 7.93 7.72 12.40
C LEU A 241 8.07 7.64 13.92
N MET A 242 7.17 6.90 14.56
CA MET A 242 7.19 6.66 16.00
C MET A 242 7.88 5.32 16.26
N ARG A 243 8.95 5.33 17.08
CA ARG A 243 9.63 4.11 17.54
C ARG A 243 9.52 3.95 19.04
N TYR A 244 9.26 2.73 19.49
CA TYR A 244 9.40 2.38 20.90
C TYR A 244 10.81 1.89 21.18
N LYS A 245 11.34 2.22 22.35
CA LYS A 245 12.68 1.80 22.78
C LYS A 245 12.63 1.11 24.14
#